data_AF-A0A2W2AYQ0-F1
#
_entry.id   AF-A0A2W2AYQ0-F1
#
_cell.length_a   1.000
_cell.length_b   1.000
_cell.length_c   1.000
_cell.angle_alpha   90.00
_cell.angle_beta   90.00
_cell.angle_gamma   90.00
#
_symmetry.space_group_name_H-M   'P 1'
#
loop_
_entity.id
_entity.type
_entity.pdbx_description
1 polymer ?
#
loop_
_entity_poly.entity_id
_entity_poly.type
_entity_poly.pdbx_seq_one_letter_code
_entity_poly.pdbx_strand_id
1 'polypeptide(L)'
;MPGRKGTEGIGGKLVLTSTALFFEGHAVNRVRPQFGFPLGEIASLSDVSRGLSRQLRVELRSGVHGRFVVWGVPRLIAAIEEARAAL
;
A
#
# COMPACT_ATOMS: atom_id res chain seq x y z
N MET A 1 9.58 -15.72 -5.08
CA MET A 1 8.42 -16.61 -4.88
C MET A 1 7.57 -16.52 -6.13
N PRO A 2 7.46 -17.56 -6.97
CA PRO A 2 6.52 -17.53 -8.08
C PRO A 2 5.09 -17.50 -7.52
N GLY A 3 4.26 -16.60 -8.06
CA GLY A 3 2.90 -16.33 -7.57
C GLY A 3 1.97 -17.52 -7.75
N ARG A 4 1.10 -17.78 -6.76
CA ARG A 4 0.03 -18.78 -6.88
C ARG A 4 -0.95 -18.34 -7.97
N LYS A 5 -1.38 -19.31 -8.78
CA LYS A 5 -2.44 -19.13 -9.79
C LYS A 5 -3.68 -18.50 -9.10
N GLY A 6 -4.12 -17.33 -9.56
CA GLY A 6 -5.24 -16.56 -8.98
C GLY A 6 -4.87 -15.52 -7.91
N THR A 7 -3.59 -15.38 -7.55
CA THR A 7 -3.06 -14.29 -6.71
C THR A 7 -1.92 -13.61 -7.45
N GLU A 8 -2.27 -12.97 -8.57
CA GLU A 8 -1.29 -12.20 -9.35
C GLU A 8 -1.02 -10.87 -8.62
N GLY A 9 0.19 -10.71 -8.12
CA GLY A 9 0.64 -9.44 -7.57
C GLY A 9 0.86 -8.46 -8.72
N ILE A 10 0.21 -7.30 -8.66
CA ILE A 10 0.38 -6.24 -9.66
C ILE A 10 1.57 -5.38 -9.21
N GLY A 11 2.64 -5.38 -10.00
CA GLY A 11 3.80 -4.51 -9.76
C GLY A 11 3.46 -3.05 -10.06
N GLY A 12 3.92 -2.13 -9.23
CA GLY A 12 3.61 -0.72 -9.42
C GLY A 12 4.38 0.19 -8.48
N LYS A 13 4.02 1.46 -8.52
CA LYS A 13 4.55 2.50 -7.63
C LYS A 13 3.52 2.82 -6.56
N LEU A 14 4.00 3.00 -5.34
CA LEU A 14 3.21 3.53 -4.24
C LEU A 14 3.74 4.93 -3.93
N VAL A 15 2.89 5.94 -4.07
CA VAL A 15 3.23 7.35 -3.96
C VAL A 15 2.47 7.95 -2.77
N LEU A 16 3.20 8.49 -1.81
CA LEU A 16 2.63 9.25 -0.71
C LEU A 16 2.54 10.72 -1.12
N THR A 17 1.34 11.29 -1.05
CA THR A 17 1.09 12.73 -1.17
C THR A 17 0.70 13.31 0.18
N SER A 18 0.46 14.62 0.25
CA SER A 18 -0.04 15.27 1.48
C SER A 18 -1.43 14.80 1.90
N THR A 19 -2.21 14.18 1.01
CA THR A 19 -3.63 13.83 1.28
C THR A 19 -3.97 12.37 1.03
N ALA A 20 -3.14 11.61 0.30
CA ALA A 20 -3.42 10.20 0.01
C ALA A 20 -2.17 9.37 -0.22
N LEU A 21 -2.33 8.05 -0.08
CA LEU A 21 -1.39 7.04 -0.55
C LEU A 21 -1.93 6.44 -1.86
N PHE A 22 -1.29 6.76 -2.98
CA PHE A 22 -1.71 6.32 -4.32
C PHE A 22 -0.90 5.13 -4.82
N PHE A 23 -1.58 4.16 -5.41
CA PHE A 23 -0.97 3.08 -6.17
C PHE A 23 -1.16 3.30 -7.68
N GLU A 24 -0.09 3.12 -8.43
CA GLU A 24 -0.07 3.15 -9.89
C GLU A 24 0.60 1.89 -10.44
N GLY A 25 -0.17 1.03 -11.12
CA GLY A 25 0.36 -0.16 -11.77
C GLY A 25 1.31 0.18 -12.93
N HIS A 26 2.38 -0.59 -13.11
CA HIS A 26 3.31 -0.40 -14.21
C HIS A 26 2.66 -0.59 -15.59
N ALA A 27 3.19 0.12 -16.60
CA ALA A 27 2.69 0.06 -17.97
C ALA A 27 2.83 -1.33 -18.62
N VAL A 28 3.72 -2.20 -18.14
CA VAL A 28 3.87 -3.55 -18.70
C VAL A 28 2.84 -4.54 -18.17
N ASN A 29 2.04 -4.16 -17.18
CA ASN A 29 1.00 -5.03 -16.64
C ASN A 29 -0.19 -5.14 -17.61
N ARG A 30 -0.79 -6.34 -17.66
CA ARG A 30 -2.04 -6.58 -18.41
C ARG A 30 -3.21 -5.76 -17.85
N VAL A 31 -3.28 -5.62 -16.52
CA VAL A 31 -4.22 -4.74 -15.81
C VAL A 31 -3.42 -3.62 -15.15
N ARG A 32 -3.83 -2.38 -15.36
CA ARG A 32 -3.12 -1.17 -14.88
C ARG A 32 -4.00 -0.40 -13.90
N PRO A 33 -4.20 -0.93 -12.68
CA PRO A 33 -5.07 -0.26 -11.73
C PRO A 33 -4.40 1.02 -11.24
N GLN A 34 -5.23 2.03 -11.01
CA GLN A 34 -4.87 3.27 -10.35
C GLN A 34 -5.92 3.52 -9.27
N PHE A 35 -5.46 3.62 -8.02
CA PHE A 35 -6.34 3.83 -6.88
C PHE A 35 -5.59 4.48 -5.73
N GLY A 36 -6.31 5.09 -4.79
CA GLY A 36 -5.73 5.77 -3.64
C GLY A 36 -6.43 5.42 -2.34
N PHE A 37 -5.68 5.57 -1.25
CA PHE A 37 -6.15 5.51 0.13
C PHE A 37 -6.07 6.93 0.68
N PRO A 38 -7.19 7.67 0.82
CA PRO A 38 -7.18 8.98 1.45
C PRO A 38 -6.64 8.86 2.87
N LEU A 39 -5.62 9.65 3.21
CA LEU A 39 -4.91 9.53 4.48
C LEU A 39 -5.83 9.74 5.69
N GLY A 40 -6.78 10.68 5.55
CA GLY A 40 -7.79 10.95 6.57
C GLY A 40 -8.68 9.73 6.86
N GLU A 41 -8.93 8.87 5.86
CA GLU A 41 -9.82 7.70 5.97
C GLU A 41 -9.11 6.42 6.41
N ILE A 42 -7.78 6.43 6.55
CA ILE A 42 -7.03 5.28 7.04
C ILE A 42 -7.40 5.03 8.50
N ALA A 43 -7.96 3.85 8.76
CA ALA A 43 -8.26 3.36 10.09
C ALA A 43 -7.02 2.73 10.74
N SER A 44 -6.23 1.96 9.98
CA SER A 44 -5.01 1.36 10.50
C SER A 44 -3.95 1.12 9.43
N LEU A 45 -2.69 1.16 9.88
CA LEU A 45 -1.50 0.73 9.15
C LEU A 45 -0.87 -0.42 9.94
N SER A 46 -0.52 -1.52 9.28
CA SER A 46 0.10 -2.66 9.96
C SER A 46 1.23 -3.26 9.15
N ASP A 47 2.39 -3.43 9.78
CA ASP A 47 3.43 -4.29 9.26
C ASP A 47 2.99 -5.75 9.41
N VAL A 48 2.69 -6.39 8.28
CA VAL A 48 2.25 -7.80 8.20
C VAL A 48 3.31 -8.68 7.56
N SER A 49 4.58 -8.26 7.64
CA SER A 49 5.73 -9.00 7.12
C SER A 49 5.81 -10.41 7.69
N ARG A 50 6.21 -11.37 6.85
CA ARG A 50 6.45 -12.77 7.24
C ARG A 50 7.67 -13.31 6.51
N GLY A 51 8.65 -13.82 7.27
CA GLY A 51 9.92 -14.29 6.72
C GLY A 51 10.63 -13.20 5.91
N LEU A 52 10.96 -13.51 4.65
CA LEU A 52 11.58 -12.56 3.72
C LEU A 52 10.59 -11.58 3.07
N SER A 53 9.29 -11.80 3.23
CA SER A 53 8.27 -10.94 2.62
C SER A 53 8.00 -9.73 3.50
N ARG A 54 8.29 -8.54 2.97
CA ARG A 54 8.06 -7.25 3.63
C ARG A 54 6.74 -6.67 3.16
N GLN A 55 5.76 -6.58 4.05
CA GLN A 55 4.38 -6.26 3.68
C GLN A 55 3.75 -5.21 4.58
N LEU A 56 3.05 -4.26 3.97
CA LEU A 56 2.20 -3.27 4.61
C LEU A 56 0.72 -3.61 4.33
N ARG A 57 -0.11 -3.63 5.37
CA ARG A 57 -1.58 -3.58 5.23
C ARG A 57 -2.05 -2.16 5.53
N VAL A 58 -2.89 -1.63 4.66
CA VAL A 58 -3.60 -0.36 4.83
C VAL A 58 -5.09 -0.68 4.88
N GLU A 59 -5.78 -0.20 5.91
CA GLU A 59 -7.22 -0.41 6.08
C GLU A 59 -7.93 0.93 6.23
N LEU A 60 -8.98 1.14 5.44
CA LEU A 60 -9.83 2.32 5.53
C LEU A 60 -10.97 2.07 6.53
N ARG A 61 -11.55 3.16 7.06
CA ARG A 61 -12.73 3.10 7.92
C ARG A 61 -13.93 2.40 7.28
N SER A 62 -14.01 2.39 5.95
CA SER A 62 -15.03 1.65 5.20
C SER A 62 -14.85 0.12 5.20
N GLY A 63 -13.74 -0.40 5.73
CA GLY A 63 -13.37 -1.82 5.69
C GLY A 63 -12.62 -2.24 4.42
N VAL A 64 -12.50 -1.34 3.43
CA VAL A 64 -11.65 -1.55 2.25
C VAL A 64 -10.19 -1.61 2.71
N HIS A 65 -9.45 -2.62 2.24
CA HIS A 65 -8.05 -2.79 2.60
C HIS A 65 -7.17 -3.13 1.39
N GLY A 66 -5.93 -2.64 1.44
CA GLY A 66 -4.88 -2.95 0.49
C GLY A 66 -3.72 -3.67 1.19
N ARG A 67 -3.04 -4.56 0.46
CA ARG A 67 -1.79 -5.18 0.92
C ARG A 67 -0.70 -4.96 -0.11
N PHE A 68 0.41 -4.42 0.35
CA PHE A 68 1.53 -4.02 -0.50
C PHE A 68 2.80 -4.70 -0.05
N VAL A 69 3.57 -5.24 -1.00
CA VAL A 69 4.94 -5.68 -0.74
C VAL A 69 5.84 -4.47 -0.92
N VAL A 70 6.45 -3.98 0.16
CA VAL A 70 7.30 -2.78 0.15
C VAL A 70 8.51 -3.01 1.03
N TRP A 71 9.70 -2.70 0.51
CA TRP A 71 10.92 -2.67 1.31
C TRP A 71 10.98 -1.36 2.11
N GLY A 72 11.26 -1.44 3.41
CA GLY A 72 11.26 -0.27 4.30
C GLY A 72 9.88 0.07 4.90
N VAL A 73 9.05 -0.94 5.18
CA VAL A 73 7.72 -0.79 5.83
C VAL A 73 7.75 0.19 7.02
N PRO A 74 8.71 0.11 7.98
CA PRO A 74 8.72 1.03 9.12
C PRO A 74 8.85 2.51 8.72
N ARG A 75 9.73 2.80 7.74
CA ARG A 75 9.92 4.16 7.24
C ARG A 75 8.68 4.67 6.52
N LEU A 76 8.03 3.81 5.73
CA LEU A 76 6.80 4.18 5.04
C LEU A 76 5.66 4.45 6.02
N ILE A 77 5.47 3.61 7.05
CA ILE A 77 4.47 3.85 8.10
C ILE A 77 4.73 5.20 8.77
N ALA A 78 5.96 5.47 9.19
CA ALA A 78 6.30 6.74 9.83
C ALA A 78 5.97 7.96 8.94
N ALA A 79 6.32 7.90 7.65
CA ALA A 79 6.01 8.97 6.70
C ALA A 79 4.50 9.17 6.49
N ILE A 80 3.72 8.07 6.45
CA ILE A 80 2.26 8.16 6.34
C ILE A 80 1.66 8.79 7.61
N GLU A 81 2.11 8.37 8.80
CA GLU A 81 1.62 8.93 10.06
C GLU A 81 1.98 10.41 10.22
N GLU A 82 3.18 10.81 9.82
CA GLU A 82 3.59 12.22 9.78
C GLU A 82 2.68 13.05 8.86
N ALA A 83 2.42 12.54 7.64
CA ALA A 83 1.50 13.20 6.72
C ALA A 83 0.06 13.27 7.26
N ARG A 84 -0.40 12.23 7.97
CA ARG A 84 -1.73 12.20 8.61
C ARG A 84 -1.86 13.22 9.74
N ALA A 85 -0.80 13.42 10.51
CA ALA A 85 -0.80 14.40 11.60
C ALA A 85 -0.86 15.86 11.11
N ALA A 86 -0.57 16.10 9.83
CA ALA A 86 -0.61 17.42 9.20
C ALA A 86 -1.93 17.73 8.47
N LEU A 87 -2.92 16.83 8.51
CA LEU A 87 -4.27 17.04 7.94
C LEU A 87 -5.17 17.85 8.86
#